data_AF-A0A6N3YVC1-F1
#
_entry.id   AF-A0A6N3YVC1-F1
#
_cell.length_a   1.000
_cell.length_b   1.000
_cell.length_c   1.000
_cell.angle_alpha   90.00
_cell.angle_beta   90.00
_cell.angle_gamma   90.00
#
_symmetry.space_group_name_H-M   'P 1'
#
loop_
_entity.id
_entity.type
_entity.pdbx_description
1 polymer ?
#
loop_
_entity_poly.entity_id
_entity_poly.type
_entity_poly.pdbx_seq_one_letter_code
_entity_poly.pdbx_strand_id
1 'polypeptide(L)' 'MNAEVKWIEGLSFLGQSQSGHSIVMDGNGGEKAPSPMEIVG' A
#
# COMPACT_ATOMS: atom_id res chain seq x y z
N MET A 1 -16.07 -2.78 -5.31
CA MET A 1 -14.63 -2.49 -5.30
C MET A 1 -13.95 -3.55 -4.47
N ASN A 2 -13.06 -4.34 -5.09
CA ASN A 2 -12.24 -5.32 -4.39
C ASN A 2 -10.78 -4.99 -4.67
N ALA A 3 -9.96 -5.04 -3.63
CA ALA A 3 -8.53 -4.85 -3.69
C ALA A 3 -7.90 -5.78 -2.66
N GLU A 4 -6.71 -6.27 -2.96
CA GLU A 4 -5.95 -7.14 -2.07
C GLU A 4 -4.75 -6.39 -1.51
N VAL A 5 -4.42 -6.68 -0.25
CA VAL A 5 -3.22 -6.13 0.39
C VAL A 5 -2.31 -7.30 0.75
N LYS A 6 -1.07 -7.23 0.28
CA LYS A 6 -0.04 -8.21 0.57
C LYS A 6 1.10 -7.56 1.34
N TRP A 7 1.51 -8.19 2.44
CA TRP A 7 2.75 -7.85 3.10
C TRP A 7 3.95 -8.37 2.30
N ILE A 8 4.95 -7.52 2.06
CA ILE A 8 6.11 -7.87 1.21
C ILE A 8 7.41 -7.95 2.02
N GLU A 9 7.83 -6.87 2.67
CA GLU A 9 9.05 -6.81 3.47
C GLU A 9 8.94 -5.68 4.49
N GLY A 10 9.66 -5.79 5.62
CA GLY A 10 9.67 -4.75 6.66
C GLY A 10 8.27 -4.29 7.06
N LEU A 11 8.02 -2.98 7.02
CA LEU A 11 6.69 -2.39 7.20
C LEU A 11 6.06 -1.96 5.85
N SER A 12 6.41 -2.61 4.75
CA SER A 12 5.93 -2.26 3.42
C SER A 12 4.84 -3.21 2.91
N PHE A 13 3.82 -2.65 2.27
CA PHE A 13 2.63 -3.37 1.79
C PHE A 13 2.38 -3.09 0.31
N LEU A 14 2.01 -4.12 -0.45
CA LEU A 14 1.55 -4.00 -1.83
C LEU A 14 0.02 -4.03 -1.85
N GLY A 15 -0.61 -2.94 -2.29
CA GLY A 15 -2.04 -2.89 -2.61
C GLY A 15 -2.26 -3.15 -4.09
N GLN A 16 -3.11 -4.11 -4.44
CA GLN A 16 -3.46 -4.44 -5.82
C GLN A 16 -4.96 -4.27 -6.05
N SER A 17 -5.31 -3.42 -7.02
CA SER A 17 -6.69 -3.29 -7.49
C SER A 17 -7.03 -4.34 -8.56
N GLN A 18 -8.31 -4.67 -8.70
CA GLN A 18 -8.80 -5.57 -9.75
C GLN A 18 -8.56 -5.08 -11.18
N SER A 19 -8.31 -3.77 -11.39
CA SER A 19 -7.99 -3.23 -12.72
C SER A 19 -6.52 -3.43 -13.11
N GLY A 20 -5.71 -4.05 -12.25
CA GLY A 20 -4.29 -4.29 -12.52
C GLY A 20 -3.35 -3.20 -11.99
N HIS A 21 -3.86 -2.10 -11.44
CA HIS A 21 -3.02 -1.07 -10.82
C HIS A 21 -2.58 -1.46 -9.41
N SER A 22 -1.29 -1.25 -9.13
CA SER A 22 -0.66 -1.56 -7.84
C SER A 22 -0.07 -0.31 -7.20
N ILE A 23 -0.06 -0.30 -5.87
CA ILE A 23 0.59 0.74 -5.05
C ILE A 23 1.44 0.07 -3.97
N VAL A 24 2.57 0.67 -3.63
CA VAL A 24 3.34 0.30 -2.43
C VAL A 24 3.02 1.31 -1.34
N MET A 25 2.80 0.82 -0.12
CA MET A 25 2.54 1.62 1.06
C MET A 25 3.62 1.38 2.11
N ASP A 26 4.04 2.43 2.80
CA ASP A 26 5.03 2.37 3.87
C ASP A 26 4.38 2.59 5.25
N GLY A 27 4.39 1.54 6.05
CA GLY A 27 3.94 1.56 7.43
C GLY A 27 4.90 2.28 8.39
N ASN A 28 6.11 2.65 7.96
CA ASN A 28 7.06 3.45 8.75
C ASN A 28 6.81 4.96 8.64
N GLY A 29 5.54 5.37 8.66
CA GLY A 29 5.16 6.79 8.62
C GLY A 29 5.36 7.48 7.26
N GLY A 30 5.44 6.71 6.18
CA GLY A 30 5.51 7.28 4.83
C GLY A 30 6.91 7.63 4.32
N GLU A 31 7.97 7.06 4.91
CA GLU A 31 9.36 7.44 4.59
C GLU A 31 9.78 7.11 3.15
N LYS A 32 9.40 5.92 2.66
CA LYS A 32 9.81 5.39 1.34
C LYS A 32 8.69 5.27 0.32
N ALA A 33 7.44 5.30 0.76
CA ALA A 33 6.22 5.29 -0.04
C ALA A 33 5.09 5.93 0.79
N PRO A 34 3.93 6.30 0.23
CA PRO A 34 2.85 6.87 1.03
C PRO A 34 2.42 5.93 2.16
N SER A 35 2.11 6.50 3.32
CA SER A 35 1.52 5.74 4.42
C SER A 35 0.08 5.32 4.08
N PRO A 36 -0.42 4.22 4.64
CA PRO A 36 -1.81 3.81 4.43
C PRO A 36 -2.82 4.92 4.77
N MET A 37 -2.52 5.75 5.77
CA MET A 37 -3.39 6.86 6.18
C MET A 37 -3.41 8.01 5.17
N GLU A 38 -2.30 8.29 4.48
CA GLU A 38 -2.25 9.31 3.42
C GLU A 38 -3.02 8.89 2.16
N ILE A 39 -3.15 7.59 1.91
CA ILE A 39 -3.90 7.07 0.76
C ILE A 39 -5.41 7.12 0.98
N VAL A 40 -5.87 6.99 2.23
CA VAL A 40 -7.29 7.05 2.60
C VAL A 40 -7.77 8.49 2.83
N GLY A 41 -6.84 9.43 2.99
CA GLY A 41 -7.11 10.86 3.21
C GLY A 41 -7.82 11.56 2.07
#